data_AF-A0A518B2W8-F1
#
_entry.id   AF-A0A518B2W8-F1
#
_cell.length_a   1.000
_cell.length_b   1.000
_cell.length_c   1.000
_cell.angle_alpha   90.00
_cell.angle_beta   90.00
_cell.angle_gamma   90.00
#
_symmetry.space_group_name_H-M   'P 1'
#
loop_
_entity.id
_entity.type
_entity.pdbx_description
1 polymer ?
#
loop_
_entity_poly.entity_id
_entity_poly.type
_entity_poly.pdbx_seq_one_letter_code
_entity_poly.pdbx_strand_id
1 'polypeptide(L)'
;MSNEHLPKLLEIPRGGSPPFEGNWRSVEQPLGLALPGSYKTLVDRFGASTWADFLHVLSPFDEEYNLQDVGRQVIEADKVSRSKFPSHYPLPLFPEAGGLLPWAVTDNGDVLYFITRGPADDWPTLIKGPRAPEFEVSFLAPAMLAYRIAAGFYRSTILPEL
;
A
#
# COMPACT_ATOMS: atom_id res chain seq x y z
N MET A 1 23.37 -25.05 22.96
CA MET A 1 22.39 -24.06 22.52
C MET A 1 22.45 -24.05 21.00
N SER A 2 21.51 -24.75 20.36
CA SER A 2 21.52 -24.99 18.91
C SER A 2 21.22 -23.70 18.16
N ASN A 3 21.95 -23.52 17.07
CA ASN A 3 21.88 -22.37 16.17
C ASN A 3 20.69 -22.51 15.20
N GLU A 4 19.49 -22.75 15.73
CA GLU A 4 18.28 -23.13 14.95
C GLU A 4 17.28 -21.99 14.72
N HIS A 5 17.61 -20.77 15.12
CA HIS A 5 16.75 -19.60 14.92
C HIS A 5 17.32 -18.61 13.91
N LEU A 6 18.02 -19.09 12.85
CA LEU A 6 18.09 -18.25 11.65
C LEU A 6 16.64 -18.05 11.21
N PRO A 7 16.08 -16.85 11.33
CA PRO A 7 14.68 -16.68 11.05
C PRO A 7 14.45 -16.95 9.56
N LYS A 8 13.29 -17.50 9.23
CA LYS A 8 12.69 -17.62 7.88
C LYS A 8 12.53 -16.26 7.15
N LEU A 9 13.35 -15.27 7.47
CA LEU A 9 13.20 -13.83 7.21
C LEU A 9 13.67 -13.40 5.81
N LEU A 10 13.83 -14.35 4.89
CA LEU A 10 14.24 -14.11 3.50
C LEU A 10 13.39 -14.94 2.53
N GLU A 11 12.17 -15.32 2.90
CA GLU A 11 11.20 -15.66 1.85
C GLU A 11 10.93 -14.36 1.09
N ILE A 12 11.54 -14.26 -0.09
CA ILE A 12 11.13 -13.31 -1.13
C ILE A 12 9.59 -13.38 -1.17
N PRO A 13 8.87 -12.25 -1.07
CA PRO A 13 7.42 -12.22 -1.21
C PRO A 13 6.99 -13.10 -2.38
N ARG A 14 6.01 -13.99 -2.15
CA ARG A 14 5.56 -14.90 -3.21
C ARG A 14 4.99 -14.08 -4.36
N GLY A 15 5.30 -14.52 -5.59
CA GLY A 15 4.78 -13.89 -6.80
C GLY A 15 5.58 -12.68 -7.29
N GLY A 16 6.77 -12.41 -6.74
CA GLY A 16 7.64 -11.39 -7.31
C GLY A 16 8.04 -11.74 -8.75
N SER A 17 7.43 -11.07 -9.73
CA SER A 17 7.98 -10.99 -11.08
C SER A 17 9.44 -10.53 -10.99
N PRO A 18 10.34 -10.96 -11.90
CA PRO A 18 11.75 -10.56 -11.85
C PRO A 18 11.88 -9.03 -11.75
N PRO A 19 12.95 -8.50 -11.12
CA PRO A 19 13.16 -7.06 -10.93
C PRO A 19 12.87 -6.33 -12.23
N PHE A 20 11.84 -5.48 -12.22
CA PHE A 20 11.32 -4.86 -13.43
C PHE A 20 12.01 -3.51 -13.64
N GLU A 21 12.68 -3.33 -14.79
CA GLU A 21 13.22 -2.03 -15.22
C GLU A 21 12.08 -1.14 -15.77
N GLY A 22 11.09 -0.86 -14.92
CA GLY A 22 9.93 -0.09 -15.30
C GLY A 22 10.24 1.38 -15.51
N ASN A 23 9.65 1.94 -16.56
CA ASN A 23 9.72 3.38 -16.79
C ASN A 23 8.76 4.11 -15.85
N TRP A 24 9.21 4.45 -14.64
CA TRP A 24 8.40 5.21 -13.68
C TRP A 24 7.81 6.50 -14.25
N ARG A 25 8.48 7.13 -15.24
CA ARG A 25 7.94 8.32 -15.91
C ARG A 25 6.64 8.03 -16.65
N SER A 26 6.45 6.85 -17.24
CA SER A 26 5.20 6.49 -17.91
C SER A 26 4.04 6.22 -16.93
N VAL A 27 4.36 6.07 -15.63
CA VAL A 27 3.37 5.92 -14.55
C VAL A 27 3.08 7.26 -13.88
N GLU A 28 4.13 8.01 -13.51
CA GLU A 28 4.02 9.28 -12.79
C GLU A 28 3.41 10.40 -13.65
N GLN A 29 3.68 10.42 -14.96
CA GLN A 29 3.10 11.41 -15.87
C GLN A 29 1.56 11.35 -15.94
N PRO A 30 0.92 10.20 -16.23
CA PRO A 30 -0.54 10.14 -16.24
C PRO A 30 -1.15 10.27 -14.84
N LEU A 31 -0.46 9.84 -13.77
CA LEU A 31 -0.91 10.07 -12.39
C LEU A 31 -0.87 11.55 -11.98
N GLY A 32 -0.05 12.38 -12.65
CA GLY A 32 0.18 13.77 -12.27
C GLY A 32 0.93 13.92 -10.94
N LEU A 33 1.60 12.86 -10.49
CA LEU A 33 2.24 12.75 -9.19
C LEU A 33 3.55 11.97 -9.31
N ALA A 34 4.58 12.40 -8.58
CA ALA A 34 5.71 11.54 -8.29
C ALA A 34 5.30 10.52 -7.21
N LEU A 35 5.84 9.31 -7.28
CA LEU A 35 5.64 8.28 -6.26
C LEU A 35 6.84 8.25 -5.30
N PRO A 36 6.66 7.86 -4.02
CA PRO A 36 7.74 7.79 -3.06
C PRO A 36 8.88 6.89 -3.55
N GLY A 37 10.13 7.32 -3.43
CA GLY A 37 11.30 6.56 -3.87
C GLY A 37 11.44 5.22 -3.16
N SER A 38 11.02 5.14 -1.90
CA SER A 38 10.97 3.91 -1.12
C SER A 38 9.90 2.92 -1.61
N TYR A 39 8.77 3.41 -2.14
CA TYR A 39 7.79 2.58 -2.83
C TYR A 39 8.32 2.10 -4.18
N LYS A 40 8.97 2.97 -4.96
CA LYS A 40 9.60 2.57 -6.22
C LYS A 40 10.64 1.48 -6.00
N THR A 41 11.49 1.62 -4.98
CA THR A 41 12.47 0.60 -4.60
C THR A 41 11.82 -0.74 -4.19
N LEU A 42 10.68 -0.70 -3.49
CA LEU A 42 9.90 -1.87 -3.13
C LEU A 42 9.40 -2.60 -4.39
N VAL A 43 8.77 -1.87 -5.31
CA VAL A 43 8.23 -2.42 -6.56
C VAL A 43 9.33 -2.85 -7.53
N ASP A 44 10.41 -2.09 -7.68
CA ASP A 44 11.54 -2.45 -8.56
C ASP A 44 12.17 -3.79 -8.11
N ARG A 45 12.17 -4.06 -6.81
CA ARG A 45 12.73 -5.29 -6.24
C ARG A 45 11.78 -6.47 -6.27
N PHE A 46 10.49 -6.25 -5.99
CA PHE A 46 9.54 -7.33 -5.73
C PHE A 46 8.33 -7.35 -6.67
N GLY A 47 8.19 -6.38 -7.57
CA GLY A 47 7.00 -6.22 -8.41
C GLY A 47 5.73 -6.02 -7.58
N ALA A 48 4.59 -6.45 -8.15
CA ALA A 48 3.44 -6.76 -7.32
C ALA A 48 3.81 -7.95 -6.43
N SER A 49 3.51 -7.85 -5.13
CA SER A 49 4.00 -8.83 -4.17
C SER A 49 3.02 -9.09 -3.04
N THR A 50 2.93 -10.35 -2.64
CA THR A 50 2.15 -10.78 -1.49
C THR A 50 3.07 -11.12 -0.32
N TRP A 51 2.83 -10.46 0.80
CA TRP A 51 3.60 -10.58 2.03
C TRP A 51 2.77 -11.31 3.09
N ALA A 52 3.35 -12.39 3.64
CA ALA A 52 2.72 -13.25 4.65
C ALA A 52 1.31 -13.77 4.26
N ASP A 53 1.07 -13.99 2.95
CA ASP A 53 -0.24 -14.38 2.41
C ASP A 53 -1.39 -13.49 2.94
N PHE A 54 -1.11 -12.17 3.11
CA PHE A 54 -2.04 -11.23 3.73
C PHE A 54 -2.02 -9.83 3.09
N LEU A 55 -0.83 -9.24 2.90
CA LEU A 55 -0.66 -7.88 2.38
C LEU A 55 -0.20 -7.93 0.92
N HIS A 56 -0.99 -7.34 0.02
CA HIS A 56 -0.72 -7.28 -1.41
C HIS A 56 -0.28 -5.88 -1.80
N VAL A 57 1.00 -5.74 -2.14
CA VAL A 57 1.56 -4.50 -2.69
C VAL A 57 1.16 -4.39 -4.15
N LEU A 58 0.51 -3.29 -4.50
CA LEU A 58 0.14 -3.01 -5.86
C LEU A 58 1.37 -2.56 -6.64
N SER A 59 1.49 -2.96 -7.90
CA SER A 59 2.52 -2.48 -8.81
C SER A 59 1.86 -1.85 -10.03
N PRO A 60 2.29 -0.68 -10.52
CA PRO A 60 1.73 -0.11 -11.74
C PRO A 60 2.10 -0.90 -13.01
N PHE A 61 2.96 -1.91 -12.89
CA PHE A 61 3.48 -2.72 -13.98
C PHE A 61 2.95 -4.16 -13.98
N ASP A 62 2.09 -4.50 -13.01
CA ASP A 62 1.45 -5.81 -12.92
C ASP A 62 0.08 -5.80 -13.62
N GLU A 63 -0.41 -6.96 -14.05
CA GLU A 63 -1.73 -7.08 -14.69
C GLU A 63 -2.88 -7.24 -13.68
N GLU A 64 -2.65 -7.98 -12.60
CA GLU A 64 -3.69 -8.36 -11.62
C GLU A 64 -3.73 -7.38 -10.45
N TYR A 65 -2.59 -7.16 -9.81
CA TYR A 65 -2.41 -6.23 -8.69
C TYR A 65 -1.91 -4.87 -9.20
N ASN A 66 -2.56 -4.37 -10.25
CA ASN A 66 -2.19 -3.10 -10.86
C ASN A 66 -2.55 -1.90 -9.97
N LEU A 67 -1.60 -1.02 -9.67
CA LEU A 67 -1.84 0.18 -8.84
C LEU A 67 -2.97 1.07 -9.39
N GLN A 68 -3.04 1.25 -10.71
CA GLN A 68 -4.04 2.14 -11.31
C GLN A 68 -5.41 1.47 -11.38
N ASP A 69 -5.48 0.19 -11.76
CA ASP A 69 -6.77 -0.50 -11.89
C ASP A 69 -7.39 -0.84 -10.55
N VAL A 70 -6.63 -1.47 -9.65
CA VAL A 70 -7.10 -1.77 -8.29
C VAL A 70 -7.35 -0.46 -7.53
N GLY A 71 -6.43 0.52 -7.65
CA GLY A 71 -6.59 1.82 -7.01
C GLY A 71 -7.86 2.55 -7.46
N ARG A 72 -8.19 2.52 -8.76
CA ARG A 72 -9.45 3.08 -9.28
C ARG A 72 -10.66 2.36 -8.70
N GLN A 73 -10.66 1.03 -8.63
CA GLN A 73 -11.79 0.28 -8.08
C GLN A 73 -12.03 0.61 -6.60
N VAL A 74 -10.96 0.66 -5.80
CA VAL A 74 -11.02 1.05 -4.39
C VAL A 74 -11.56 2.46 -4.24
N ILE A 75 -11.05 3.42 -5.01
CA ILE A 75 -11.47 4.82 -4.91
C ILE A 75 -12.94 5.00 -5.31
N GLU A 76 -13.43 4.30 -6.33
CA GLU A 76 -14.84 4.36 -6.70
C GLU A 76 -15.75 3.76 -5.61
N ALA A 77 -15.33 2.65 -4.98
CA ALA A 77 -16.02 2.10 -3.83
C ALA A 77 -16.04 3.08 -2.65
N ASP A 78 -14.92 3.74 -2.38
CA ASP A 78 -14.80 4.75 -1.32
C ASP A 78 -15.65 5.99 -1.60
N LYS A 79 -15.77 6.43 -2.86
CA LYS A 79 -16.69 7.54 -3.22
C LYS A 79 -18.15 7.19 -2.92
N VAL A 80 -18.56 5.96 -3.23
CA VAL A 80 -19.91 5.47 -2.91
C VAL A 80 -20.12 5.44 -1.39
N SER A 81 -19.15 4.92 -0.64
CA SER A 81 -19.21 4.90 0.83
C SER A 81 -19.22 6.32 1.42
N ARG A 82 -18.38 7.24 0.92
CA ARG A 82 -18.33 8.65 1.32
C ARG A 82 -19.66 9.37 1.09
N SER A 83 -20.38 9.07 0.01
CA SER A 83 -21.70 9.67 -0.24
C SER A 83 -22.75 9.29 0.81
N LYS A 84 -22.62 8.10 1.41
CA LYS A 84 -23.52 7.60 2.46
C LYS A 84 -23.05 7.99 3.86
N PHE A 85 -21.73 8.02 4.07
CA PHE A 85 -21.07 8.23 5.35
C PHE A 85 -19.94 9.25 5.23
N PRO A 86 -20.25 10.54 4.97
CA PRO A 86 -19.24 11.55 4.70
C PRO A 86 -18.26 11.75 5.87
N SER A 87 -18.72 11.58 7.12
CA SER A 87 -17.87 11.67 8.31
C SER A 87 -16.81 10.57 8.40
N HIS A 88 -16.96 9.45 7.69
CA HIS A 88 -15.97 8.36 7.67
C HIS A 88 -14.81 8.65 6.71
N TYR A 89 -14.91 9.71 5.91
CA TYR A 89 -13.94 10.10 4.88
C TYR A 89 -13.54 11.57 5.07
N PRO A 90 -12.83 11.91 6.17
CA PRO A 90 -12.41 13.29 6.44
C PRO A 90 -11.29 13.79 5.51
N LEU A 91 -10.67 12.90 4.75
CA LEU A 91 -9.61 13.21 3.79
C LEU A 91 -10.12 13.09 2.35
N PRO A 92 -9.57 13.90 1.42
CA PRO A 92 -9.90 13.80 0.00
C PRO A 92 -9.54 12.42 -0.57
N LEU A 93 -10.22 12.01 -1.64
CA LEU A 93 -9.91 10.78 -2.38
C LEU A 93 -9.21 11.15 -3.69
N PHE A 94 -8.12 10.47 -4.05
CA PHE A 94 -7.45 10.73 -5.33
C PHE A 94 -8.46 10.62 -6.49
N PRO A 95 -8.47 11.54 -7.49
CA PRO A 95 -7.48 12.58 -7.79
C PRO A 95 -7.73 13.96 -7.17
N GLU A 96 -8.58 14.07 -6.13
CA GLU A 96 -8.69 15.33 -5.38
C GLU A 96 -7.32 15.70 -4.77
N ALA A 97 -7.02 17.00 -4.69
CA ALA A 97 -5.71 17.47 -4.21
C ALA A 97 -5.42 16.99 -2.79
N GLY A 98 -4.25 16.36 -2.59
CA GLY A 98 -3.88 15.74 -1.32
C GLY A 98 -4.63 14.44 -1.01
N GLY A 99 -5.30 13.86 -2.01
CA GLY A 99 -6.17 12.71 -1.85
C GLY A 99 -5.45 11.42 -1.52
N LEU A 100 -6.22 10.47 -0.98
CA LEU A 100 -5.77 9.12 -0.69
C LEU A 100 -5.56 8.33 -1.98
N LEU A 101 -4.34 7.79 -2.19
CA LEU A 101 -3.99 6.93 -3.32
C LEU A 101 -3.66 5.52 -2.81
N PRO A 102 -4.43 4.47 -3.14
CA PRO A 102 -4.14 3.10 -2.72
C PRO A 102 -2.78 2.62 -3.25
N TRP A 103 -1.98 1.98 -2.38
CA TRP A 103 -0.71 1.35 -2.77
C TRP A 103 -0.58 -0.10 -2.31
N ALA A 104 -1.39 -0.52 -1.34
CA ALA A 104 -1.53 -1.92 -0.95
C ALA A 104 -2.95 -2.21 -0.45
N VAL A 105 -3.35 -3.48 -0.55
CA VAL A 105 -4.60 -4.01 -0.02
C VAL A 105 -4.32 -5.26 0.80
N THR A 106 -5.28 -5.68 1.60
CA THR A 106 -5.21 -6.94 2.36
C THR A 106 -6.33 -7.89 1.98
N ASP A 107 -6.18 -9.18 2.29
CA ASP A 107 -7.23 -10.18 2.11
C ASP A 107 -8.51 -9.90 2.93
N ASN A 108 -8.41 -9.08 3.98
CA ASN A 108 -9.56 -8.68 4.80
C ASN A 108 -10.30 -7.46 4.24
N GLY A 109 -9.85 -6.90 3.12
CA GLY A 109 -10.41 -5.70 2.52
C GLY A 109 -9.95 -4.39 3.20
N ASP A 110 -8.95 -4.44 4.07
CA ASP A 110 -8.26 -3.23 4.54
C ASP A 110 -7.37 -2.68 3.42
N VAL A 111 -7.25 -1.36 3.36
CA VAL A 111 -6.49 -0.66 2.32
C VAL A 111 -5.46 0.26 2.95
N LEU A 112 -4.27 0.27 2.35
CA LEU A 112 -3.18 1.18 2.67
C LEU A 112 -3.07 2.24 1.56
N TYR A 113 -3.18 3.50 1.95
CA TYR A 113 -3.19 4.65 1.05
C TYR A 113 -2.00 5.56 1.30
N PHE A 114 -1.40 6.12 0.24
CA PHE A 114 -0.57 7.31 0.36
C PHE A 114 -1.46 8.52 0.60
N ILE A 115 -1.08 9.36 1.56
CA ILE A 115 -1.66 10.71 1.70
C ILE A 115 -0.83 11.65 0.81
N THR A 116 -1.35 11.99 -0.37
CA THR A 116 -0.59 12.65 -1.45
C THR A 116 -0.35 14.15 -1.26
N ARG A 117 0.08 14.56 -0.06
CA ARG A 117 0.28 15.97 0.31
C ARG A 117 1.76 16.26 0.60
N GLY A 118 2.30 17.25 -0.10
CA GLY A 118 3.70 17.65 0.06
C GLY A 118 4.66 16.80 -0.77
N PRO A 119 5.96 16.78 -0.44
CA PRO A 119 6.96 15.97 -1.13
C PRO A 119 6.60 14.47 -1.08
N ALA A 120 6.74 13.77 -2.21
CA ALA A 120 6.34 12.37 -2.32
C ALA A 120 7.05 11.44 -1.33
N ASP A 121 8.34 11.69 -1.05
CA ASP A 121 9.12 10.89 -0.12
C ASP A 121 8.69 11.04 1.34
N ASP A 122 7.91 12.08 1.66
CA ASP A 122 7.41 12.36 3.00
C ASP A 122 5.95 11.89 3.19
N TRP A 123 5.32 11.31 2.17
CA TRP A 123 3.93 10.88 2.26
C TRP A 123 3.76 9.74 3.27
N PRO A 124 2.94 9.94 4.32
CA PRO A 124 2.61 8.85 5.23
C PRO A 124 1.64 7.86 4.57
N THR A 125 1.57 6.67 5.15
CA THR A 125 0.54 5.68 4.84
C THR A 125 -0.63 5.82 5.79
N LEU A 126 -1.85 5.97 5.26
CA LEU A 126 -3.08 5.79 5.99
C LEU A 126 -3.56 4.35 5.81
N ILE A 127 -3.88 3.68 6.92
CA ILE A 127 -4.43 2.32 6.95
C ILE A 127 -5.90 2.44 7.34
N LYS A 128 -6.79 1.90 6.52
CA LYS A 128 -8.23 1.97 6.75
C LYS A 128 -8.89 0.62 6.56
N GLY A 129 -9.76 0.26 7.50
CA GLY A 129 -10.63 -0.89 7.36
C GLY A 129 -11.85 -0.64 6.46
N PRO A 130 -12.50 -1.71 5.97
CA PRO A 130 -13.51 -1.62 4.92
C PRO A 130 -14.82 -0.93 5.34
N ARG A 131 -15.11 -0.86 6.64
CA ARG A 131 -16.45 -0.45 7.14
C ARG A 131 -16.44 0.59 8.25
N ALA A 132 -15.30 0.77 8.90
CA ALA A 132 -15.19 1.59 10.11
C ALA A 132 -14.66 3.01 9.76
N PRO A 133 -15.09 4.06 10.48
CA PRO A 133 -14.55 5.41 10.31
C PRO A 133 -13.10 5.54 10.78
N GLU A 134 -12.64 4.64 11.66
CA GLU A 134 -11.30 4.64 12.20
C GLU A 134 -10.27 4.37 11.10
N PHE A 135 -9.16 5.08 11.21
CA PHE A 135 -7.98 4.88 10.39
C PHE A 135 -6.75 5.09 11.26
N GLU A 136 -5.64 4.53 10.83
CA GLU A 136 -4.34 4.67 11.46
C GLU A 136 -3.38 5.32 10.48
N VAL A 137 -2.44 6.12 10.95
CA VAL A 137 -1.42 6.75 10.10
C VAL A 137 -0.03 6.28 10.52
N SER A 138 0.72 5.79 9.55
CA SER A 138 2.10 5.33 9.69
C SER A 138 3.04 6.23 8.91
N PHE A 139 4.14 6.63 9.54
CA PHE A 139 5.22 7.40 8.92
C PHE A 139 6.41 6.53 8.51
N LEU A 140 6.26 5.21 8.57
CA LEU A 140 7.28 4.29 8.07
C LEU A 140 7.31 4.32 6.55
N ALA A 141 8.52 4.18 5.99
CA ALA A 141 8.67 3.94 4.57
C ALA A 141 7.87 2.69 4.15
N PRO A 142 7.26 2.64 2.94
CA PRO A 142 6.34 1.58 2.54
C PRO A 142 6.96 0.18 2.62
N ALA A 143 8.21 0.03 2.20
CA ALA A 143 8.93 -1.24 2.33
C ALA A 143 9.11 -1.70 3.78
N MET A 144 9.40 -0.76 4.69
CA MET A 144 9.52 -1.05 6.12
C MET A 144 8.17 -1.38 6.74
N LEU A 145 7.12 -0.66 6.34
CA LEU A 145 5.76 -0.93 6.81
C LEU A 145 5.30 -2.32 6.38
N ALA A 146 5.43 -2.66 5.09
CA ALA A 146 5.08 -3.97 4.57
C ALA A 146 5.83 -5.09 5.30
N TYR A 147 7.15 -4.94 5.46
CA TYR A 147 7.98 -5.88 6.21
C TYR A 147 7.52 -6.04 7.66
N ARG A 148 7.27 -4.94 8.38
CA ARG A 148 6.88 -5.01 9.79
C ARG A 148 5.49 -5.62 9.99
N ILE A 149 4.55 -5.37 9.07
CA ILE A 149 3.24 -6.04 9.07
C ILE A 149 3.47 -7.54 8.91
N ALA A 150 4.13 -7.94 7.83
CA ALA A 150 4.35 -9.35 7.49
C ALA A 150 5.15 -10.13 8.55
N ALA A 151 6.06 -9.46 9.26
CA ALA A 151 6.85 -10.06 10.33
C ALA A 151 6.17 -10.03 11.71
N GLY A 152 4.92 -9.56 11.83
CA GLY A 152 4.21 -9.45 13.11
C GLY A 152 4.79 -8.37 14.06
N PHE A 153 5.62 -7.46 13.54
CA PHE A 153 6.28 -6.38 14.30
C PHE A 153 5.57 -5.03 14.19
N TYR A 154 4.45 -4.98 13.49
CA TYR A 154 3.60 -3.81 13.39
C TYR A 154 2.38 -3.98 14.31
N ARG A 155 2.22 -3.06 15.26
CA ARG A 155 1.05 -3.03 16.14
C ARG A 155 0.07 -2.04 15.55
N SER A 156 -1.03 -2.54 15.01
CA SER A 156 -2.10 -1.73 14.44
C SER A 156 -3.36 -1.84 15.30
N THR A 157 -4.17 -0.78 15.31
CA THR A 157 -5.54 -0.84 15.82
C THR A 157 -6.55 -1.25 14.75
N ILE A 158 -6.12 -1.34 13.49
CA ILE A 158 -6.95 -1.66 12.32
C ILE A 158 -6.64 -3.07 11.81
N LEU A 159 -5.37 -3.38 11.57
CA LEU A 159 -4.94 -4.67 11.04
C LEU A 159 -4.91 -5.74 12.15
N PRO A 160 -5.18 -7.01 11.81
CA PRO A 160 -5.01 -8.12 12.74
C PRO A 160 -3.54 -8.31 13.12
N GLU A 161 -3.30 -8.98 14.26
CA GLU A 161 -1.97 -9.49 14.58
C GLU A 161 -1.68 -10.75 13.75
N LEU A 162 -0.49 -10.79 13.14
CA LEU A 162 0.04 -11.92 12.37
C LEU A 162 1.06 -12.73 13.18
#